data_AF-R4S157-F1
#
_entry.id   AF-R4S157-F1
#
_cell.length_a   1.000
_cell.length_b   1.000
_cell.length_c   1.000
_cell.angle_alpha   90.00
_cell.angle_beta   90.00
_cell.angle_gamma   90.00
#
_symmetry.space_group_name_H-M   'P 1'
#
loop_
_entity.id
_entity.type
_entity.pdbx_description
1 polymer ?
#
loop_
_entity_poly.entity_id
_entity_poly.type
_entity_poly.pdbx_seq_one_letter_code
_entity_poly.pdbx_strand_id
1 'polypeptide(L)'
;MVLIMQKLQKLKQKIKLLQNMIFHIQTINNQTINKKVVFQLVKQFSQDLNLTTILKTIRINRSTYYYWLKIEEKLKLKEEVKKEIKTYN
;
A
#
# COMPACT_ATOMS: atom_id res chain seq x y z
N MET A 1 5.49 6.94 35.03
CA MET A 1 4.23 7.25 34.32
C MET A 1 4.37 8.44 33.37
N VAL A 2 4.90 9.60 33.82
CA VAL A 2 5.07 10.82 33.01
C VAL A 2 5.92 10.63 31.75
N LEU A 3 7.08 9.98 31.86
CA LEU A 3 7.98 9.70 30.73
C LEU A 3 7.32 8.84 29.63
N ILE A 4 6.47 7.89 30.01
CA ILE A 4 5.75 7.02 29.07
C ILE A 4 4.69 7.83 28.30
N MET A 5 3.96 8.72 28.99
CA MET A 5 3.01 9.63 28.34
C MET A 5 3.69 10.57 27.36
N GLN A 6 4.85 11.12 27.71
CA GLN A 6 5.65 11.97 26.82
C GLN A 6 6.12 11.20 25.57
N LYS A 7 6.57 9.95 25.72
CA LYS A 7 6.93 9.10 24.58
C LYS A 7 5.74 8.81 23.67
N LEU A 8 4.57 8.49 24.24
CA LEU A 8 3.31 8.28 23.49
C LEU A 8 2.86 9.54 22.74
N GLN A 9 2.97 10.71 23.37
CA GLN A 9 2.62 11.99 22.75
C GLN A 9 3.55 12.30 21.57
N LYS A 10 4.86 12.09 21.73
CA LYS A 10 5.84 12.22 20.62
C LYS A 10 5.55 11.23 19.48
N LEU A 11 5.16 10.00 19.80
CA LEU A 11 4.79 9.00 18.79
C LEU A 11 3.53 9.43 18.01
N LYS A 12 2.50 9.91 18.70
CA LYS A 12 1.28 10.46 18.07
C LYS A 12 1.59 11.64 17.15
N GLN A 13 2.47 12.54 17.57
CA GLN A 13 2.92 13.68 16.76
C GLN A 13 3.66 13.22 15.49
N LYS A 14 4.56 12.23 15.61
CA LYS A 14 5.27 11.64 14.46
C LYS A 14 4.31 10.98 13.47
N ILE A 15 3.31 10.23 13.96
CA ILE A 15 2.28 9.61 13.11
C ILE A 15 1.47 10.68 12.37
N LYS A 16 1.07 11.75 13.06
CA LYS A 16 0.32 12.86 12.45
C LYS A 16 1.14 13.59 11.37
N LEU A 17 2.43 13.80 11.62
CA LEU A 17 3.37 14.34 10.62
C LEU A 17 3.46 13.44 9.39
N LEU A 18 3.61 12.14 9.58
CA LEU A 18 3.65 11.14 8.49
C LEU A 18 2.35 11.16 7.66
N GLN A 19 1.19 11.20 8.32
CA GLN A 19 -0.11 11.30 7.65
C GLN A 19 -0.26 12.60 6.84
N ASN A 20 0.21 13.72 7.39
CA ASN A 20 0.17 15.01 6.68
C ASN A 20 1.10 15.01 5.47
N MET A 21 2.31 14.46 5.58
CA MET A 21 3.25 14.34 4.45
C MET A 21 2.66 13.47 3.34
N ILE A 22 2.09 12.31 3.69
CA ILE A 22 1.39 11.43 2.74
C ILE A 22 0.24 12.17 2.07
N PHE A 23 -0.57 12.90 2.84
CA PHE A 23 -1.68 13.70 2.30
C PHE A 23 -1.18 14.79 1.33
N HIS A 24 -0.14 15.55 1.70
CA HIS A 24 0.42 16.58 0.82
C HIS A 24 1.03 15.98 -0.45
N ILE A 25 1.73 14.84 -0.38
CA ILE A 25 2.24 14.13 -1.55
C ILE A 25 1.08 13.67 -2.46
N GLN A 26 -0.03 13.23 -1.87
CA GLN A 26 -1.24 12.85 -2.61
C GLN A 26 -1.92 14.06 -3.28
N THR A 27 -2.00 15.20 -2.58
CA THR A 27 -2.62 16.43 -3.08
C THR A 27 -1.76 17.12 -4.15
N ILE A 28 -0.45 17.24 -3.95
CA ILE A 28 0.48 17.95 -4.87
C ILE A 28 0.54 17.25 -6.22
N ASN A 29 0.54 15.90 -6.24
CA ASN A 29 0.65 15.16 -7.48
C ASN A 29 -0.66 15.10 -8.27
N ASN A 30 -1.79 15.64 -7.76
CA ASN A 30 -3.15 15.53 -8.31
C ASN A 30 -3.50 14.11 -8.82
N GLN A 31 -2.81 13.10 -8.26
CA GLN A 31 -2.77 11.73 -8.72
C GLN A 31 -3.37 10.88 -7.61
N THR A 32 -4.57 10.36 -7.88
CA THR A 32 -5.03 9.11 -7.27
C THR A 32 -3.83 8.17 -7.13
N ILE A 33 -3.52 7.74 -5.91
CA ILE A 33 -2.37 6.87 -5.63
C ILE A 33 -2.38 5.73 -6.64
N ASN A 34 -1.33 5.66 -7.46
CA ASN A 34 -1.25 4.68 -8.53
C ASN A 34 -1.22 3.27 -7.91
N LYS A 35 -1.96 2.32 -8.50
CA LYS A 35 -2.01 0.91 -8.08
C LYS A 35 -0.61 0.32 -7.82
N LYS A 36 0.40 0.71 -8.63
CA LYS A 36 1.79 0.25 -8.48
C LYS A 36 2.40 0.68 -7.14
N VAL A 37 2.19 1.93 -6.76
CA VAL A 37 2.67 2.48 -5.48
C VAL A 37 1.96 1.81 -4.32
N VAL A 38 0.65 1.56 -4.45
CA VAL A 38 -0.11 0.82 -3.43
C VAL A 38 0.47 -0.58 -3.21
N PHE A 39 0.76 -1.33 -4.27
CA PHE A 39 1.36 -2.66 -4.12
C PHE A 39 2.77 -2.62 -3.54
N GLN A 40 3.59 -1.65 -3.91
CA GLN A 40 4.92 -1.47 -3.32
C GLN A 40 4.84 -1.19 -1.82
N LEU A 41 3.95 -0.28 -1.40
CA LEU A 41 3.76 0.03 0.01
C LEU A 41 3.22 -1.18 0.79
N VAL A 42 2.24 -1.91 0.24
CA VAL A 42 1.74 -3.13 0.87
C VAL A 42 2.85 -4.18 1.00
N LYS A 43 3.68 -4.38 -0.02
CA LYS A 43 4.80 -5.34 0.02
C LYS A 43 5.87 -4.93 1.03
N GLN A 44 6.17 -3.63 1.13
CA GLN A 44 7.18 -3.11 2.04
C GLN A 44 6.76 -3.22 3.50
N PHE A 45 5.49 -2.95 3.81
CA PHE A 45 5.00 -2.88 5.18
C PHE A 45 4.25 -4.14 5.65
N SER A 46 4.02 -5.14 4.79
CA SER A 46 3.28 -6.36 5.17
C SER A 46 3.98 -7.20 6.23
N GLN A 47 5.30 -7.05 6.39
CA GLN A 47 6.06 -7.73 7.44
C GLN A 47 5.76 -7.16 8.84
N ASP A 48 5.48 -5.85 8.92
CA ASP A 48 5.34 -5.13 10.19
C ASP A 48 3.90 -4.74 10.51
N LEU A 49 3.05 -4.56 9.49
CA LEU A 49 1.69 -4.04 9.62
C LEU A 49 0.69 -4.94 8.87
N ASN A 50 -0.50 -5.12 9.47
CA ASN A 50 -1.59 -5.79 8.77
C ASN A 50 -2.10 -4.94 7.59
N LEU A 51 -2.62 -5.62 6.57
CA LEU A 51 -3.12 -5.00 5.34
C LEU A 51 -4.13 -3.86 5.60
N THR A 52 -5.04 -4.04 6.56
CA THR A 52 -6.08 -3.04 6.87
C THR A 52 -5.45 -1.74 7.36
N THR A 53 -4.44 -1.83 8.21
CA THR A 53 -3.72 -0.67 8.75
C THR A 53 -2.98 0.07 7.63
N ILE A 54 -2.33 -0.67 6.72
CA ILE A 54 -1.62 -0.08 5.59
C ILE A 54 -2.61 0.66 4.69
N LEU A 55 -3.70 0.00 4.28
CA LEU A 55 -4.70 0.57 3.38
C LEU A 55 -5.41 1.80 3.98
N LYS A 56 -5.75 1.77 5.27
CA LYS A 56 -6.31 2.94 5.98
C LYS A 56 -5.32 4.11 5.99
N THR A 57 -4.04 3.84 6.23
CA THR A 57 -2.99 4.86 6.26
C THR A 57 -2.85 5.57 4.91
N ILE A 58 -2.89 4.81 3.82
CA ILE A 58 -2.83 5.36 2.46
C ILE A 58 -4.20 5.74 1.88
N ARG A 59 -5.28 5.67 2.69
CA ARG A 59 -6.65 6.03 2.30
C ARG A 59 -7.17 5.28 1.05
N ILE A 60 -6.89 3.99 0.97
CA ILE A 60 -7.41 3.10 -0.09
C ILE A 60 -8.45 2.14 0.49
N ASN A 61 -9.57 1.98 -0.21
CA ASN A 61 -10.59 1.02 0.16
C ASN A 61 -10.10 -0.42 -0.08
N ARG A 62 -10.45 -1.33 0.84
CA ARG A 62 -10.10 -2.76 0.71
C ARG A 62 -10.64 -3.36 -0.59
N SER A 63 -11.87 -3.00 -0.98
CA SER A 63 -12.49 -3.46 -2.22
C SER A 63 -11.68 -3.05 -3.46
N THR A 64 -11.22 -1.80 -3.50
CA THR A 64 -10.36 -1.29 -4.59
C THR A 64 -9.03 -2.04 -4.65
N TYR A 65 -8.40 -2.29 -3.50
CA TYR A 65 -7.16 -3.06 -3.44
C TYR A 65 -7.34 -4.48 -3.99
N TYR A 66 -8.35 -5.22 -3.51
CA TYR A 66 -8.59 -6.59 -3.98
C TYR A 66 -9.01 -6.66 -5.44
N TYR A 67 -9.74 -5.66 -5.94
CA TYR A 67 -10.04 -5.56 -7.38
C TYR A 67 -8.77 -5.46 -8.21
N TRP A 68 -7.82 -4.61 -7.82
CA TRP A 68 -6.53 -4.51 -8.50
C TRP A 68 -5.71 -5.80 -8.39
N LEU A 69 -5.71 -6.44 -7.21
CA LEU A 69 -4.98 -7.69 -6.98
C LEU A 69 -5.48 -8.79 -7.93
N LYS A 70 -6.81 -8.95 -8.02
CA LYS A 70 -7.46 -9.91 -8.92
C LYS A 70 -7.10 -9.67 -10.39
N ILE A 71 -6.98 -8.42 -10.82
CA ILE A 71 -6.55 -8.10 -12.19
C ILE A 71 -5.09 -8.48 -12.41
N GLU A 72 -4.21 -8.18 -11.45
CA GLU A 72 -2.79 -8.49 -11.55
C GLU A 72 -2.52 -9.99 -11.63
N GLU A 73 -3.21 -10.79 -10.82
CA GLU A 73 -3.15 -12.26 -10.85
C GLU A 73 -3.59 -12.80 -12.21
N LYS A 74 -4.70 -12.29 -12.76
CA LYS A 74 -5.16 -12.68 -14.11
C LYS A 74 -4.14 -12.36 -15.21
N LEU A 75 -3.40 -11.25 -15.09
CA LEU A 75 -2.38 -10.88 -16.06
C LEU A 75 -1.16 -11.81 -15.95
N LYS A 76 -0.70 -12.12 -14.73
CA LYS A 76 0.42 -13.06 -14.49
C LYS A 76 0.11 -14.44 -15.06
N LEU A 77 -1.09 -14.97 -14.79
CA LEU A 77 -1.54 -16.26 -15.34
C LEU A 77 -1.52 -16.27 -16.88
N LYS A 78 -1.99 -15.19 -17.53
CA LYS A 78 -1.96 -15.08 -18.99
C LYS A 78 -0.54 -15.03 -19.54
N GLU A 79 0.40 -14.42 -18.82
CA GLU A 79 1.82 -14.39 -19.21
C GLU A 79 2.49 -15.74 -19.03
N GLU A 80 2.19 -16.47 -17.97
CA GLU A 80 2.69 -17.83 -17.71
C GLU A 80 2.23 -18.80 -18.80
N VAL A 81 0.93 -18.83 -19.11
CA VAL A 81 0.37 -19.66 -20.20
C VAL A 81 1.04 -19.33 -21.54
N LYS A 82 1.27 -18.05 -21.83
CA LYS A 82 1.98 -17.63 -23.06
C LYS A 82 3.43 -18.09 -23.10
N LYS A 83 4.11 -18.14 -21.96
CA LYS A 83 5.50 -18.62 -21.87
C LYS A 83 5.56 -20.13 -22.12
N GLU A 84 4.66 -20.90 -21.50
CA GLU A 84 4.57 -22.34 -21.70
C GLU A 84 4.33 -22.68 -23.18
N ILE A 85 3.36 -22.06 -23.85
CA ILE A 85 3.07 -22.31 -25.27
C ILE A 85 4.30 -22.03 -26.17
N LYS A 86 5.13 -21.04 -25.83
CA LYS A 86 6.37 -20.74 -26.56
C LYS A 86 7.52 -21.72 -26.29
N THR A 87 7.48 -22.46 -25.19
CA THR A 87 8.49 -23.47 -24.87
C THR A 87 8.23 -24.78 -25.63
N TYR A 88 6.99 -25.02 -26.06
CA TYR A 88 6.59 -26.23 -26.78
C TYR A 88 6.46 -26.07 -28.31
N ASN A 89 6.75 -24.88 -28.86
CA ASN A 89 6.81 -24.62 -30.32
C ASN A 89 8.21 -24.15 -30.70
#